data_AF-A0A961I076-F1
#
_entry.id   AF-A0A961I076-F1
#
_cell.length_a   1.000
_cell.length_b   1.000
_cell.length_c   1.000
_cell.angle_alpha   90.00
_cell.angle_beta   90.00
_cell.angle_gamma   90.00
#
_symmetry.space_group_name_H-M   'P 1'
#
loop_
_entity.id
_entity.type
_entity.pdbx_description
1 polymer ?
#
loop_
_entity_poly.entity_id
_entity_poly.type
_entity_poly.pdbx_seq_one_letter_code
_entity_poly.pdbx_strand_id
1 'polypeptide(L)'
;LWGDAFGKQNIQVLPYEPSTLLNGDVVQDFAERVGVRFTLSDQLRRNSSLAGNRTLVGLKLAQQKVPPKLRKAILNKLPPAGKFLPSQDEARAFLANFAEPNVRLAQEWSWRGEPLHFMDSFDMYPETLGPQWSNDEVNRMLNALLSINEGLRIPGNSA
;
A
#
# COMPACT_ATOMS: atom_id res chain seq x y z
N LEU A 1 8.36 -25.43 -6.48
CA LEU A 1 7.72 -25.08 -7.77
C LEU A 1 8.64 -24.29 -8.67
N TRP A 2 8.89 -23.00 -8.41
CA TRP A 2 9.72 -22.19 -9.31
C TRP A 2 11.18 -22.63 -9.35
N GLY A 3 11.77 -22.95 -8.20
CA GLY A 3 13.13 -23.52 -8.12
C GLY A 3 13.28 -24.83 -8.87
N ASP A 4 12.23 -25.66 -8.90
CA ASP A 4 12.24 -26.93 -9.64
C ASP A 4 12.08 -26.70 -11.15
N ALA A 5 11.25 -25.74 -11.54
CA ALA A 5 10.96 -25.44 -12.94
C ALA A 5 12.11 -24.71 -13.66
N PHE A 6 12.75 -23.76 -12.99
CA PHE A 6 13.80 -22.92 -13.58
C PHE A 6 15.21 -23.27 -13.13
N GLY A 7 15.34 -24.14 -12.13
CA GLY A 7 16.60 -24.40 -11.42
C GLY A 7 16.86 -23.31 -10.37
N LYS A 8 17.09 -23.75 -9.12
CA LYS A 8 17.30 -22.85 -7.98
C LYS A 8 18.45 -21.85 -8.20
N GLN A 9 19.50 -22.27 -8.92
CA GLN A 9 20.65 -21.44 -9.29
C GLN A 9 20.31 -20.28 -10.22
N ASN A 10 19.19 -20.34 -10.94
CA ASN A 10 18.74 -19.31 -11.86
C ASN A 10 17.76 -18.32 -11.21
N ILE A 11 17.44 -18.50 -9.92
CA ILE A 11 16.55 -17.60 -9.20
C ILE A 11 17.35 -16.90 -8.10
N GLN A 12 17.18 -15.58 -8.03
CA GLN A 12 17.75 -14.75 -6.99
C GLN A 12 16.60 -14.19 -6.15
N VAL A 13 16.61 -14.42 -4.84
CA VAL A 13 15.73 -13.75 -3.88
C VAL A 13 16.59 -12.76 -3.11
N LEU A 14 16.04 -11.57 -2.98
CA LEU A 14 16.73 -10.44 -2.40
C LEU A 14 15.78 -9.77 -1.40
N PRO A 15 16.28 -9.29 -0.26
CA PRO A 15 15.51 -8.43 0.62
C PRO A 15 15.07 -7.17 -0.13
N TYR A 16 13.79 -6.82 -0.02
CA TYR A 16 13.31 -5.54 -0.53
C TYR A 16 13.60 -4.46 0.51
N GLU A 17 14.76 -3.82 0.38
CA GLU A 17 15.08 -2.65 1.18
C GLU A 17 15.50 -1.47 0.32
N PRO A 18 14.74 -0.35 0.30
CA PRO A 18 15.03 0.78 -0.58
C PRO A 18 16.48 1.30 -0.47
N SER A 19 17.07 1.25 0.72
CA SER A 19 18.47 1.65 0.93
C SER A 19 19.50 0.75 0.26
N THR A 20 19.09 -0.46 -0.13
CA THR A 20 19.94 -1.49 -0.75
C THR A 20 19.71 -1.63 -2.26
N LEU A 21 18.63 -1.05 -2.78
CA LEU A 21 18.29 -1.03 -4.20
C LEU A 21 19.11 0.03 -4.94
N LEU A 22 19.47 -0.26 -6.20
CA LEU A 22 20.06 0.74 -7.09
C LEU A 22 19.19 2.01 -7.16
N ASN A 23 19.74 3.15 -6.71
CA ASN A 23 19.05 4.44 -6.62
C ASN A 23 17.72 4.41 -5.83
N GLY A 24 17.51 3.40 -4.97
CA GLY A 24 16.23 3.20 -4.28
C GLY A 24 15.08 2.75 -5.17
N ASP A 25 15.36 2.26 -6.39
CA ASP A 25 14.37 1.89 -7.39
C ASP A 25 14.49 0.41 -7.75
N VAL A 26 13.44 -0.36 -7.47
CA VAL A 26 13.38 -1.81 -7.73
C VAL A 26 13.45 -2.15 -9.21
N VAL A 27 12.98 -1.27 -10.08
CA VAL A 27 12.97 -1.49 -11.52
C VAL A 27 14.38 -1.29 -12.06
N GLN A 28 15.08 -0.23 -11.63
CA GLN A 28 16.50 -0.04 -11.98
C GLN A 28 17.38 -1.16 -11.42
N ASP A 29 17.18 -1.53 -10.15
CA ASP A 29 17.92 -2.62 -9.50
C ASP A 29 17.72 -3.96 -10.21
N PHE A 30 16.48 -4.27 -10.61
CA PHE A 30 16.17 -5.44 -11.42
C PHE A 30 16.91 -5.40 -12.77
N ALA A 31 16.83 -4.29 -13.49
CA ALA A 31 17.46 -4.10 -14.81
C ALA A 31 18.94 -4.42 -14.79
N GLU A 32 19.65 -3.85 -13.82
CA GLU A 32 21.08 -4.04 -13.61
C GLU A 32 21.41 -5.51 -13.38
N ARG A 33 20.63 -6.19 -12.53
CA ARG A 33 20.84 -7.61 -12.19
C ARG A 33 20.62 -8.56 -13.35
N VAL A 34 19.62 -8.29 -14.19
CA VAL A 34 19.34 -9.12 -15.36
C VAL A 34 20.13 -8.70 -16.60
N GLY A 35 20.97 -7.67 -16.49
CA GLY A 35 21.79 -7.15 -17.60
C GLY A 35 20.99 -6.47 -18.70
N VAL A 36 19.78 -5.99 -18.39
CA VAL A 36 18.90 -5.32 -19.36
C VAL A 36 19.08 -3.82 -19.21
N ARG A 37 19.36 -3.14 -20.33
CA ARG A 37 19.41 -1.68 -20.39
C ARG A 37 18.09 -1.13 -20.91
N PHE A 38 17.40 -0.33 -20.11
CA PHE A 38 16.26 0.46 -20.59
C PHE A 38 16.32 1.88 -20.04
N THR A 39 15.79 2.82 -20.81
CA THR A 39 15.62 4.20 -20.38
C THR A 39 14.27 4.32 -19.69
N LEU A 40 14.26 4.58 -18.40
CA LEU A 40 13.03 4.96 -17.70
C LEU A 40 12.61 6.35 -18.17
N SER A 41 11.37 6.49 -18.64
CA SER A 41 10.82 7.84 -18.85
C SER A 41 10.65 8.52 -17.50
N ASP A 42 11.00 9.81 -17.40
CA ASP A 42 10.91 10.62 -16.18
C ASP A 42 9.50 10.65 -15.53
N GLN A 43 8.47 10.20 -16.24
CA GLN A 43 7.11 10.06 -15.74
C GLN A 43 6.81 8.68 -15.11
N LEU A 44 7.72 8.14 -14.31
CA LEU A 44 7.35 7.05 -13.41
C LEU A 44 6.34 7.61 -12.40
N ARG A 45 5.05 7.38 -12.68
CA ARG A 45 3.97 7.70 -11.76
C ARG A 45 4.20 6.89 -10.49
N ARG A 46 4.77 7.54 -9.47
CA ARG A 46 4.95 6.95 -8.15
C ARG A 46 3.60 6.40 -7.69
N ASN A 47 3.52 5.10 -7.44
CA ASN A 47 2.32 4.45 -6.91
C ASN A 47 2.15 4.92 -5.46
N SER A 48 1.51 6.07 -5.29
CA SER A 48 1.15 6.59 -3.98
C SER A 48 -0.12 5.89 -3.53
N SER A 49 0.01 5.15 -2.44
CA SER A 49 -1.15 4.58 -1.75
C SER A 49 -2.12 5.68 -1.34
N LEU A 50 -3.42 5.39 -1.36
CA LEU A 50 -4.42 6.29 -0.79
C LEU A 50 -4.21 6.44 0.71
N ALA A 51 -4.45 7.65 1.23
CA ALA A 51 -4.48 7.88 2.67
C ALA A 51 -5.58 7.04 3.35
N GLY A 52 -5.41 6.73 4.63
CA GLY A 52 -6.27 5.80 5.37
C GLY A 52 -7.75 6.17 5.31
N ASN A 53 -8.07 7.45 5.49
CA ASN A 53 -9.46 7.93 5.42
C ASN A 53 -10.10 7.75 4.03
N ARG A 54 -9.34 8.01 2.94
CA ARG A 54 -9.80 7.82 1.57
C ARG A 54 -10.03 6.34 1.28
N THR A 55 -9.19 5.46 1.79
CA THR A 55 -9.37 4.00 1.69
C THR A 55 -10.66 3.57 2.39
N LEU A 56 -10.88 3.98 3.65
CA LEU A 56 -12.07 3.57 4.39
C LEU A 56 -13.37 4.08 3.75
N VAL A 57 -13.43 5.37 3.39
CA VAL A 57 -14.59 5.94 2.71
C VAL A 57 -14.81 5.25 1.37
N GLY A 58 -13.76 4.97 0.61
CA GLY A 58 -13.84 4.26 -0.67
C GLY A 58 -14.45 2.87 -0.53
N LEU A 59 -14.03 2.10 0.49
CA LEU A 59 -14.57 0.78 0.80
C LEU A 59 -16.04 0.85 1.22
N LYS A 60 -16.42 1.81 2.09
CA LYS A 60 -17.81 2.00 2.51
C LYS A 60 -18.72 2.37 1.34
N LEU A 61 -18.30 3.29 0.47
CA LEU A 61 -19.04 3.66 -0.74
C LEU A 61 -19.17 2.46 -1.70
N ALA A 62 -18.13 1.61 -1.80
CA ALA A 62 -18.19 0.38 -2.59
C ALA A 62 -19.21 -0.63 -2.02
N GLN A 63 -19.22 -0.82 -0.69
CA GLN A 63 -20.21 -1.66 0.00
C GLN A 63 -21.63 -1.18 -0.24
N GLN A 64 -21.85 0.14 -0.30
CA GLN A 64 -23.14 0.76 -0.62
C GLN A 64 -23.44 0.83 -2.13
N LYS A 65 -22.63 0.18 -2.98
CA LYS A 65 -22.80 0.14 -4.44
C LYS A 65 -22.84 1.52 -5.12
N VAL A 66 -22.18 2.52 -4.54
CA VAL A 66 -22.08 3.87 -5.14
C VAL A 66 -21.32 3.78 -6.47
N PRO A 67 -21.83 4.41 -7.55
CA PRO A 67 -21.20 4.34 -8.87
C PRO A 67 -19.73 4.80 -8.86
N PRO A 68 -18.83 4.16 -9.62
CA PRO A 68 -17.40 4.46 -9.60
C PRO A 68 -17.05 5.94 -9.88
N LYS A 69 -17.79 6.60 -10.78
CA LYS A 69 -17.59 8.03 -11.11
C LYS A 69 -17.85 8.92 -9.88
N LEU A 70 -18.97 8.70 -9.19
CA LEU A 70 -19.34 9.47 -8.01
C LEU A 70 -18.41 9.17 -6.84
N ARG A 71 -18.06 7.89 -6.63
CA ARG A 71 -17.05 7.49 -5.63
C ARG A 71 -15.72 8.19 -5.86
N LYS A 72 -15.22 8.24 -7.10
CA LYS A 72 -13.98 8.95 -7.44
C LYS A 72 -14.08 10.45 -7.15
N ALA A 73 -15.21 11.08 -7.48
CA ALA A 73 -15.44 12.49 -7.17
C ALA A 73 -15.38 12.77 -5.66
N ILE A 74 -16.03 11.92 -4.84
CA ILE A 74 -15.99 11.99 -3.37
C ILE A 74 -14.56 11.86 -2.85
N LEU A 75 -13.84 10.81 -3.28
CA LEU A 75 -12.47 10.56 -2.82
C LEU A 75 -11.48 11.68 -3.19
N ASN A 76 -11.68 12.32 -4.34
CA ASN A 76 -10.83 13.45 -4.76
C ASN A 76 -11.02 14.71 -3.92
N LYS A 77 -12.20 14.89 -3.30
CA LYS A 77 -12.50 16.04 -2.44
C LYS A 77 -12.08 15.85 -0.99
N LEU A 78 -11.89 14.60 -0.56
CA LEU A 78 -11.44 14.29 0.80
C LEU A 78 -9.97 14.68 0.98
N PRO A 79 -9.59 15.51 1.96
CA PRO A 79 -8.18 15.73 2.28
C PRO A 79 -7.55 14.40 2.73
N PRO A 80 -6.34 14.05 2.26
CA PRO A 80 -5.69 12.81 2.69
C PRO A 80 -5.35 12.90 4.18
N ALA A 81 -5.75 11.91 4.97
CA ALA A 81 -5.48 11.86 6.41
C ALA A 81 -5.27 10.41 6.90
N GLY A 82 -4.34 10.26 7.83
CA GLY A 82 -4.04 9.01 8.52
C GLY A 82 -3.45 7.92 7.63
N LYS A 83 -2.98 6.86 8.29
CA LYS A 83 -2.69 5.57 7.69
C LYS A 83 -3.63 4.54 8.33
N PHE A 84 -4.08 3.57 7.55
CA PHE A 84 -4.82 2.44 8.09
C PHE A 84 -3.78 1.37 8.46
N LEU A 85 -3.28 1.45 9.69
CA LEU A 85 -2.31 0.50 10.23
C LEU A 85 -3.01 -0.37 11.29
N PRO A 86 -2.76 -1.68 11.31
CA PRO A 86 -3.16 -2.53 12.42
C PRO A 86 -2.43 -2.10 13.70
N SER A 87 -2.91 -2.55 14.86
CA SER A 87 -2.11 -2.43 16.08
C SER A 87 -0.84 -3.29 16.00
N GLN A 88 0.13 -3.04 16.88
CA GLN A 88 1.31 -3.91 17.03
C GLN A 88 0.91 -5.36 17.31
N ASP A 89 -0.08 -5.59 18.17
CA ASP A 89 -0.56 -6.93 18.51
C ASP A 89 -1.20 -7.64 17.31
N GLU A 90 -2.03 -6.92 16.53
CA GLU A 90 -2.63 -7.45 15.32
C GLU A 90 -1.58 -7.76 14.25
N ALA A 91 -0.61 -6.86 14.06
CA ALA A 91 0.50 -7.05 13.14
C ALA A 91 1.33 -8.28 13.54
N ARG A 92 1.63 -8.43 14.83
CA ARG A 92 2.37 -9.59 15.38
C ARG A 92 1.60 -10.89 15.18
N ALA A 93 0.31 -10.91 15.51
CA ALA A 93 -0.55 -12.07 15.33
C ALA A 93 -0.66 -12.48 13.86
N PHE A 94 -0.76 -11.50 12.95
CA PHE A 94 -0.79 -11.76 11.51
C PHE A 94 0.54 -12.33 11.00
N LEU A 95 1.66 -11.69 11.36
CA LEU A 95 2.99 -12.08 10.88
C LEU A 95 3.49 -13.41 11.48
N ALA A 96 3.02 -13.80 12.67
CA ALA A 96 3.34 -15.08 13.28
C ALA A 96 3.02 -16.28 12.38
N ASN A 97 2.00 -16.18 11.52
CA ASN A 97 1.63 -17.23 10.56
C ASN A 97 2.72 -17.51 9.51
N PHE A 98 3.69 -16.61 9.36
CA PHE A 98 4.77 -16.73 8.37
C PHE A 98 6.12 -17.11 8.97
N ALA A 99 6.20 -17.30 10.30
CA ALA A 99 7.47 -17.58 10.99
C ALA A 99 8.18 -18.83 10.43
N GLU A 100 7.49 -19.96 10.34
CA GLU A 100 8.07 -21.21 9.82
C GLU A 100 8.43 -21.11 8.32
N PRO A 101 7.54 -20.64 7.41
CA PRO A 101 7.92 -20.39 6.02
C PRO A 101 9.13 -19.46 5.85
N ASN A 102 9.23 -18.40 6.65
CA ASN A 102 10.33 -17.45 6.60
C ASN A 102 11.65 -18.11 6.99
N VAL A 103 11.66 -18.94 8.05
CA VAL A 103 12.84 -19.73 8.45
C VAL A 103 13.28 -20.66 7.32
N ARG A 104 12.34 -21.38 6.69
CA ARG A 104 12.68 -22.24 5.54
C ARG A 104 13.30 -21.45 4.39
N LEU A 105 12.72 -20.29 4.05
CA LEU A 105 13.24 -19.45 2.97
C LEU A 105 14.67 -18.96 3.28
N ALA A 106 14.94 -18.56 4.52
CA ALA A 106 16.25 -18.10 4.97
C ALA A 106 17.32 -19.20 4.98
N GLN A 107 16.92 -20.45 5.26
CA GLN A 107 17.83 -21.60 5.19
C GLN A 107 18.18 -21.95 3.75
N GLU A 108 17.21 -21.77 2.85
CA GLU A 108 17.35 -22.19 1.47
C GLU A 108 18.05 -21.16 0.58
N TRP A 109 17.99 -19.87 0.94
CA TRP A 109 18.45 -18.76 0.11
C TRP A 109 19.27 -17.78 0.94
N SER A 110 20.31 -17.24 0.34
CA SER A 110 21.18 -16.24 0.94
C SER A 110 21.31 -15.02 0.04
N TRP A 111 21.56 -13.88 0.65
CA TRP A 111 21.83 -12.61 -0.01
C TRP A 111 23.16 -12.06 0.50
N ARG A 112 24.11 -11.80 -0.43
CA ARG A 112 25.48 -11.36 -0.11
C ARG A 112 26.25 -12.27 0.86
N GLY A 113 25.99 -13.58 0.78
CA GLY A 113 26.64 -14.59 1.62
C GLY A 113 25.96 -14.81 2.97
N GLU A 114 24.97 -14.00 3.33
CA GLU A 114 24.22 -14.11 4.57
C GLU A 114 22.82 -14.70 4.32
N PRO A 115 22.27 -15.50 5.24
CA PRO A 115 20.86 -15.92 5.19
C PRO A 115 19.90 -14.72 5.06
N LEU A 116 18.73 -14.93 4.49
CA LEU A 116 17.71 -13.87 4.46
C LEU A 116 17.23 -13.55 5.88
N HIS A 117 17.21 -12.27 6.23
CA HIS A 117 16.71 -11.78 7.51
C HIS A 117 15.35 -11.09 7.31
N PHE A 118 14.39 -11.44 8.16
CA PHE A 118 13.09 -10.79 8.21
C PHE A 118 13.07 -9.83 9.40
N MET A 119 12.45 -8.67 9.22
CA MET A 119 12.34 -7.68 10.30
C MET A 119 11.40 -8.19 11.41
N ASP A 120 11.89 -8.14 12.65
CA ASP A 120 11.13 -8.46 13.86
C ASP A 120 10.66 -7.21 14.63
N SER A 121 10.94 -6.00 14.12
CA SER A 121 10.45 -4.75 14.72
C SER A 121 9.02 -4.44 14.27
N PHE A 122 8.20 -4.04 15.25
CA PHE A 122 6.82 -3.60 15.04
C PHE A 122 6.65 -2.10 15.34
N ASP A 123 7.74 -1.36 15.48
CA ASP A 123 7.74 0.04 15.92
C ASP A 123 7.01 0.97 14.95
N MET A 124 6.86 0.54 13.68
CA MET A 124 6.09 1.28 12.69
C MET A 124 4.57 1.22 12.91
N TYR A 125 4.08 0.28 13.73
CA TYR A 125 2.67 0.10 14.05
C TYR A 125 2.32 0.80 15.37
N PRO A 126 1.13 1.40 15.49
CA PRO A 126 0.66 1.96 16.74
C PRO A 126 0.34 0.86 17.77
N GLU A 127 0.50 1.14 19.06
CA GLU A 127 0.14 0.20 20.14
C GLU A 127 -1.36 -0.16 20.12
N THR A 128 -2.21 0.82 19.83
CA THR A 128 -3.66 0.65 19.69
C THR A 128 -4.11 0.99 18.28
N LEU A 129 -5.15 0.30 17.78
CA LEU A 129 -5.80 0.61 16.50
C LEU A 129 -6.07 2.11 16.32
N GLY A 130 -5.75 2.66 15.15
CA GLY A 130 -6.10 4.02 14.76
C GLY A 130 -7.14 4.08 13.63
N PRO A 131 -8.05 5.08 13.55
CA PRO A 131 -8.36 6.13 14.53
C PRO A 131 -9.74 5.95 15.17
N GLN A 132 -9.91 6.36 16.44
CA GLN A 132 -11.17 6.99 16.83
C GLN A 132 -11.25 8.28 16.03
N TRP A 133 -12.16 8.35 15.07
CA TRP A 133 -12.30 9.53 14.22
C TRP A 133 -12.63 10.72 15.11
N SER A 134 -11.82 11.77 15.06
CA SER A 134 -12.16 12.98 15.80
C SER A 134 -13.40 13.64 15.18
N ASN A 135 -14.16 14.40 15.96
CA ASN A 135 -15.30 15.16 15.45
C ASN A 135 -14.89 16.07 14.27
N ASP A 136 -13.66 16.58 14.25
CA ASP A 136 -13.13 17.40 13.16
C ASP A 136 -12.85 16.59 11.89
N GLU A 137 -12.43 15.33 12.02
CA GLU A 137 -12.29 14.42 10.89
C GLU A 137 -13.65 14.04 10.31
N VAL A 138 -14.63 13.74 11.18
CA VAL A 138 -16.01 13.47 10.80
C VAL A 138 -16.62 14.69 10.08
N ASN A 139 -16.49 15.89 10.65
CA ASN A 139 -17.00 17.13 10.07
C ASN A 139 -16.38 17.43 8.70
N ARG A 140 -15.07 17.21 8.54
CA ARG A 140 -14.41 17.35 7.23
C ARG A 140 -14.93 16.35 6.20
N MET A 141 -15.22 15.12 6.61
CA MET A 141 -15.81 14.11 5.74
C MET A 141 -17.25 14.45 5.35
N LEU A 142 -18.06 14.90 6.31
CA LEU A 142 -19.43 15.37 6.07
C LEU A 142 -19.45 16.57 5.11
N ASN A 143 -18.61 17.57 5.31
CA ASN A 143 -18.52 18.74 4.42
C ASN A 143 -18.09 18.35 2.98
N ALA A 144 -17.17 17.39 2.84
CA ALA A 144 -16.78 16.87 1.53
C ALA A 144 -17.94 16.15 0.82
N LEU A 145 -18.80 15.44 1.56
CA LEU A 145 -20.00 14.80 1.01
C LEU A 145 -21.08 15.82 0.65
N LEU A 146 -21.33 16.83 1.50
CA LEU A 146 -22.36 17.86 1.29
C LEU A 146 -22.04 18.78 0.11
N SER A 147 -20.77 19.18 -0.06
CA SER A 147 -20.33 20.03 -1.18
C SER A 147 -20.49 19.39 -2.57
N ILE A 148 -20.59 18.06 -2.63
CA ILE A 148 -20.86 17.33 -3.88
C ILE A 148 -22.32 17.46 -4.29
N ASN A 149 -23.23 17.62 -3.33
CA ASN A 149 -24.65 17.80 -3.58
C ASN A 149 -24.96 19.22 -4.10
N GLU A 150 -24.21 20.23 -3.65
CA GLU A 150 -24.33 21.61 -4.17
C GLU A 150 -23.84 21.74 -5.62
N GLY A 151 -22.84 20.95 -6.02
CA GLY A 151 -22.37 20.86 -7.40
C GLY A 151 -23.21 19.97 -8.33
N LEU A 152 -24.17 19.23 -7.79
CA LEU A 152 -25.09 18.34 -8.52
C LEU A 152 -26.50 18.92 -8.68
N ARG A 153 -26.75 20.18 -8.28
CA ARG A 153 -27.96 20.89 -8.69
C ARG A 153 -27.96 21.02 -10.21
N ILE A 154 -28.72 20.13 -10.85
CA ILE A 154 -29.03 20.18 -12.27
C ILE A 154 -29.70 21.55 -12.53
N PRO A 155 -29.20 22.37 -13.45
CA PRO A 155 -29.89 23.59 -13.85
C PRO A 155 -31.17 23.20 -14.58
N GLY A 156 -32.33 23.54 -14.01
CA GLY A 156 -33.60 23.49 -14.72
C GLY A 156 -34.70 22.76 -13.97
N ASN A 157 -35.47 23.52 -13.20
CA ASN A 157 -36.93 23.50 -13.34
C ASN A 157 -37.45 24.87 -12.92
N SER A 158 -37.33 25.82 -13.86
CA SER A 158 -38.20 27.00 -13.87
C SER A 158 -39.54 26.51 -14.41
N ALA A 159 -40.55 26.46 -13.54
CA ALA A 159 -41.94 26.54 -13.96
C ALA A 159 -42.31 28.01 -14.16
#